data_AF-A0A0F9EHZ8-F1
#
_entry.id   AF-A0A0F9EHZ8-F1
#
_cell.length_a   1.000
_cell.length_b   1.000
_cell.length_c   1.000
_cell.angle_alpha   90.00
_cell.angle_beta   90.00
_cell.angle_gamma   90.00
#
_symmetry.space_group_name_H-M   'P 1'
#
loop_
_entity.id
_entity.type
_entity.pdbx_description
1 polymer ?
#
loop_
_entity_poly.entity_id
_entity_poly.type
_entity_poly.pdbx_seq_one_letter_code
_entity_poly.pdbx_strand_id
1 'polypeptide(L)'
;MTRRQAANVAGYRTLVQRQSLPLEAKVAMSIRRIREWYAHWDGAVYVAFSGGKDSTVLLHLVRSIYPEVPAVFINTTMEYPEIRRFATTHENVVSVHPKKSFLRVVREHGWPVVSKEQAKYIFQYRNGSALMRRRRWEGYGPERSYRIANKWRFLVDAPFKISNYCCAVLKKAPSQIYDKRTGRKPMLGMLAEDSKLRKALYVMHGCST
;
A
#
# COMPACT_ATOMS: atom_id res chain seq x y z
N MET A 1 5.10 12.47 31.50
CA MET A 1 4.66 12.05 30.15
C MET A 1 5.62 12.68 29.13
N THR A 2 6.22 11.90 28.22
CA THR A 2 7.19 12.45 27.24
C THR A 2 6.44 13.25 26.14
N ARG A 3 7.10 14.25 25.50
CA ARG A 3 6.51 15.02 24.38
C ARG A 3 5.96 14.12 23.26
N ARG A 4 6.63 12.99 23.01
CA ARG A 4 6.23 11.98 22.01
C ARG A 4 4.97 11.19 22.44
N GLN A 5 4.84 10.88 23.73
CA GLN A 5 3.63 10.24 24.26
C GLN A 5 2.42 11.19 24.19
N ALA A 6 2.60 12.47 24.50
CA ALA A 6 1.54 13.47 24.40
C ALA A 6 1.07 13.68 22.95
N ALA A 7 2.00 13.78 21.98
CA ALA A 7 1.68 13.89 20.55
C ALA A 7 0.89 12.69 20.02
N ASN A 8 1.25 11.47 20.44
CA ASN A 8 0.52 10.25 20.05
C ASN A 8 -0.90 10.21 20.62
N VAL A 9 -1.12 10.69 21.84
CA VAL A 9 -2.46 10.77 22.45
C VAL A 9 -3.33 11.77 21.70
N ALA A 10 -2.79 12.93 21.34
CA ALA A 10 -3.50 13.94 20.55
C ALA A 10 -3.88 13.39 19.17
N GLY A 11 -2.93 12.77 18.44
CA GLY A 11 -3.20 12.18 17.13
C GLY A 11 -4.26 11.07 17.16
N TYR A 12 -4.27 10.25 18.23
CA TYR A 12 -5.30 9.24 18.42
C TYR A 12 -6.68 9.86 18.66
N ARG A 13 -6.78 10.88 19.52
CA ARG A 13 -8.03 11.62 19.75
C ARG A 13 -8.56 12.25 18.45
N THR A 14 -7.68 12.84 17.65
CA THR A 14 -8.03 13.40 16.34
C THR A 14 -8.56 12.34 15.38
N LEU A 15 -7.92 11.15 15.32
CA LEU A 15 -8.40 10.06 14.47
C LEU A 15 -9.81 9.61 14.88
N VAL A 16 -10.04 9.37 16.17
CA VAL A 16 -11.35 8.95 16.70
C VAL A 16 -12.42 10.00 16.39
N GLN A 17 -12.13 11.27 16.66
CA GLN A 17 -13.04 12.38 16.36
C GLN A 17 -13.38 12.46 14.86
N ARG A 18 -12.41 12.29 13.96
CA ARG A 18 -12.65 12.29 12.51
C ARG A 18 -13.46 11.08 12.05
N GLN A 19 -13.25 9.92 12.66
CA GLN A 19 -14.02 8.71 12.37
C GLN A 19 -15.48 8.84 12.83
N SER A 20 -15.77 9.60 13.89
CA SER A 20 -17.14 9.82 14.36
C SER A 20 -17.90 10.90 13.59
N LEU A 21 -17.28 11.60 12.64
CA LEU A 21 -17.96 12.63 11.85
C LEU A 21 -19.05 12.04 10.94
N PRO A 22 -20.12 12.82 10.66
CA PRO A 22 -21.10 12.45 9.64
C PRO A 22 -20.46 12.40 8.25
N LEU A 23 -21.14 11.74 7.31
CA LEU A 23 -20.60 11.48 5.97
C LEU A 23 -20.23 12.78 5.25
N GLU A 24 -21.09 13.78 5.32
CA GLU A 24 -20.95 15.08 4.65
C GLU A 24 -19.68 15.79 5.13
N ALA A 25 -19.42 15.75 6.43
CA ALA A 25 -18.21 16.31 7.02
C ALA A 25 -16.95 15.55 6.58
N LYS A 26 -17.02 14.21 6.46
CA LYS A 26 -15.91 13.39 5.94
C LYS A 26 -15.63 13.67 4.46
N VAL A 27 -16.67 13.88 3.65
CA VAL A 27 -16.55 14.27 2.25
C VAL A 27 -15.90 15.65 2.14
N ALA A 28 -16.38 16.66 2.88
CA ALA A 28 -15.81 18.00 2.88
C ALA A 28 -14.32 18.00 3.31
N MET A 29 -13.97 17.23 4.33
CA MET A 29 -12.58 17.04 4.75
C MET A 29 -11.71 16.39 3.67
N SER A 30 -12.24 15.39 2.97
CA SER A 30 -11.53 14.69 1.90
C SER A 30 -11.29 15.62 0.71
N ILE A 31 -12.32 16.36 0.28
CA ILE A 31 -12.21 17.38 -0.78
C ILE A 31 -11.17 18.44 -0.44
N ARG A 32 -11.15 18.93 0.81
CA ARG A 32 -10.12 19.88 1.24
C ARG A 32 -8.71 19.30 1.09
N ARG A 33 -8.49 18.06 1.53
CA ARG A 33 -7.18 17.39 1.41
C ARG A 33 -6.78 17.13 -0.05
N ILE A 34 -7.74 16.84 -0.93
CA ILE A 34 -7.50 16.69 -2.37
C ILE A 34 -7.04 18.02 -2.97
N ARG A 35 -7.71 19.14 -2.64
CA ARG A 35 -7.31 20.48 -3.09
C ARG A 35 -5.91 20.87 -2.61
N GLU A 36 -5.60 20.60 -1.34
CA GLU A 36 -4.27 20.82 -0.76
C GLU A 36 -3.18 20.07 -1.55
N TRP A 37 -3.42 18.79 -1.88
CA TRP A 37 -2.46 17.98 -2.63
C TRP A 37 -2.34 18.40 -4.10
N TYR A 38 -3.45 18.73 -4.75
CA TYR A 38 -3.46 19.23 -6.12
C TYR A 38 -2.66 20.54 -6.22
N ALA A 39 -2.93 21.49 -5.33
CA ALA A 39 -2.25 22.79 -5.29
C ALA A 39 -0.75 22.64 -4.97
N HIS A 40 -0.38 21.75 -4.05
CA HIS A 40 1.03 21.53 -3.70
C HIS A 40 1.88 21.01 -4.86
N TRP A 41 1.26 20.32 -5.82
CA TRP A 41 1.93 19.76 -7.00
C TRP A 41 1.54 20.46 -8.30
N ASP A 42 0.91 21.65 -8.24
CA ASP A 42 0.48 22.42 -9.41
C ASP A 42 -0.31 21.58 -10.43
N GLY A 43 -1.21 20.74 -9.93
CA GLY A 43 -2.02 19.82 -10.75
C GLY A 43 -1.27 18.61 -11.31
N ALA A 44 0.03 18.46 -11.05
CA ALA A 44 0.82 17.27 -11.41
C ALA A 44 0.51 16.09 -10.48
N VAL A 45 -0.73 15.61 -10.52
CA VAL A 45 -1.26 14.53 -9.67
C VAL A 45 -2.01 13.49 -10.49
N TYR A 46 -2.24 12.32 -9.90
CA TYR A 46 -3.08 11.27 -10.46
C TYR A 46 -3.74 10.45 -9.35
N VAL A 47 -4.84 9.77 -9.65
CA VAL A 47 -5.46 8.82 -8.72
C VAL A 47 -4.87 7.43 -8.95
N ALA A 48 -4.23 6.83 -7.94
CA ALA A 48 -3.82 5.44 -8.02
C ALA A 48 -5.06 4.55 -7.91
N PHE A 49 -5.56 4.12 -9.06
CA PHE A 49 -6.87 3.48 -9.18
C PHE A 49 -6.69 1.97 -9.24
N SER A 50 -7.30 1.23 -8.30
CA SER A 50 -7.22 -0.24 -8.26
C SER A 50 -8.48 -0.92 -8.80
N GLY A 51 -9.53 -0.16 -9.08
CA GLY A 51 -10.87 -0.68 -9.40
C GLY A 51 -11.64 -1.21 -8.17
N GLY A 52 -11.09 -1.06 -6.96
CA GLY A 52 -11.79 -1.38 -5.72
C GLY A 52 -12.53 -0.19 -5.11
N LYS A 53 -13.48 -0.46 -4.20
CA LYS A 53 -14.40 0.53 -3.60
C LYS A 53 -13.73 1.84 -3.17
N ASP A 54 -12.61 1.77 -2.44
CA ASP A 54 -11.98 2.96 -1.86
C ASP A 54 -11.32 3.83 -2.93
N SER A 55 -10.71 3.19 -3.94
CA SER A 55 -10.13 3.89 -5.08
C SER A 55 -11.20 4.47 -6.01
N THR A 56 -12.38 3.85 -6.09
CA THR A 56 -13.52 4.36 -6.86
C THR A 56 -14.13 5.59 -6.18
N VAL A 57 -14.32 5.56 -4.86
CA VAL A 57 -14.78 6.73 -4.10
C VAL A 57 -13.76 7.87 -4.21
N LEU A 58 -12.46 7.58 -4.07
CA LEU A 58 -11.43 8.60 -4.25
C LEU A 58 -11.47 9.19 -5.66
N LEU A 59 -11.59 8.36 -6.71
CA LEU A 59 -11.70 8.82 -8.09
C LEU A 59 -12.90 9.75 -8.29
N HIS A 60 -14.06 9.38 -7.74
CA HIS A 60 -15.27 10.19 -7.79
C HIS A 60 -15.07 11.56 -7.12
N LEU A 61 -14.52 11.59 -5.90
CA LEU A 61 -14.27 12.84 -5.17
C LEU A 61 -13.23 13.73 -5.85
N VAL A 62 -12.20 13.15 -6.46
CA VAL A 62 -11.19 13.92 -7.19
C VAL A 62 -11.80 14.50 -8.46
N ARG A 63 -12.55 13.70 -9.23
CA ARG A 63 -13.13 14.15 -10.50
C ARG A 63 -14.36 15.04 -10.34
N SER A 64 -15.00 15.09 -9.18
CA SER A 64 -16.05 16.07 -8.90
C SER A 64 -15.51 17.51 -8.82
N ILE A 65 -14.20 17.68 -8.68
CA ILE A 65 -13.53 19.00 -8.63
C ILE A 65 -12.46 19.17 -9.72
N TYR A 66 -11.82 18.09 -10.16
CA TYR A 66 -10.77 18.07 -11.19
C TYR A 66 -11.02 16.92 -12.19
N PRO A 67 -12.00 17.06 -13.12
CA PRO A 67 -12.39 15.99 -14.04
C PRO A 67 -11.24 15.48 -14.92
N GLU A 68 -10.24 16.32 -15.18
CA GLU A 68 -9.08 16.05 -16.03
C GLU A 68 -8.02 15.16 -15.37
N VAL A 69 -8.09 14.94 -14.05
CA VAL A 69 -7.08 14.16 -13.33
C VAL A 69 -7.13 12.69 -13.79
N PRO A 70 -5.99 12.14 -14.27
CA PRO A 70 -5.95 10.77 -14.77
C PRO A 70 -6.05 9.77 -13.62
N ALA A 71 -6.76 8.67 -13.89
CA ALA A 71 -6.70 7.46 -13.08
C ALA A 71 -5.57 6.58 -13.59
N VAL A 72 -4.72 6.03 -12.71
CA VAL A 72 -3.62 5.14 -13.12
C VAL A 72 -3.88 3.76 -12.55
N PHE A 73 -4.15 2.81 -13.44
CA PHE A 73 -4.39 1.41 -13.09
C PHE A 73 -3.12 0.60 -13.36
N ILE A 74 -2.55 0.01 -12.30
CA ILE A 74 -1.40 -0.89 -12.43
C ILE A 74 -1.93 -2.29 -12.73
N ASN A 75 -2.01 -2.63 -14.03
CA ASN A 75 -2.50 -3.92 -14.49
C ASN A 75 -1.41 -4.98 -14.30
N THR A 76 -1.49 -5.76 -13.23
CA THR A 76 -0.51 -6.82 -12.93
C THR A 76 -0.81 -8.13 -13.65
N THR A 77 -1.91 -8.18 -14.40
CA THR A 77 -2.51 -9.38 -15.01
C THR A 77 -2.92 -10.46 -14.01
N MET A 78 -2.94 -10.14 -12.72
CA MET A 78 -3.39 -11.04 -11.63
C MET A 78 -4.76 -10.62 -11.07
N GLU A 79 -5.26 -9.46 -11.47
CA GLU A 79 -6.61 -9.01 -11.14
C GLU A 79 -7.64 -9.88 -11.89
N TYR A 80 -8.81 -10.06 -11.27
CA TYR A 80 -9.95 -10.68 -11.94
C TYR A 80 -10.27 -9.93 -13.25
N PRO A 81 -10.64 -10.65 -14.33
CA PRO A 81 -11.04 -10.03 -15.59
C PRO A 81 -12.09 -8.93 -15.43
N GLU A 82 -13.04 -9.11 -14.50
CA GLU A 82 -14.09 -8.17 -14.13
C GLU A 82 -13.53 -6.85 -13.62
N ILE A 83 -12.52 -6.90 -12.74
CA ILE A 83 -11.87 -5.71 -12.18
C ILE A 83 -11.08 -4.98 -13.26
N ARG A 84 -10.42 -5.73 -14.15
CA ARG A 84 -9.70 -5.13 -15.29
C ARG A 84 -10.68 -4.40 -16.20
N ARG A 85 -11.78 -5.06 -16.58
CA ARG A 85 -12.85 -4.44 -17.40
C ARG A 85 -13.40 -3.20 -16.70
N PHE A 86 -13.85 -3.32 -15.45
CA PHE A 86 -14.37 -2.21 -14.65
C PHE A 86 -13.39 -1.04 -14.55
N ALA A 87 -12.11 -1.31 -14.27
CA ALA A 87 -11.12 -0.26 -14.19
C ALA A 87 -10.96 0.47 -15.53
N THR A 88 -10.96 -0.27 -16.65
CA THR A 88 -10.79 0.30 -17.99
C THR A 88 -12.04 0.96 -18.58
N THR A 89 -13.24 0.74 -18.03
CA THR A 89 -14.47 1.43 -18.50
C THR A 89 -14.58 2.87 -18.00
N HIS A 90 -13.75 3.28 -17.03
CA HIS A 90 -13.72 4.67 -16.58
C HIS A 90 -12.96 5.53 -17.60
N GLU A 91 -13.42 6.76 -17.81
CA GLU A 91 -12.74 7.71 -18.70
C GLU A 91 -11.34 8.07 -18.19
N ASN A 92 -10.43 8.47 -19.08
CA ASN A 92 -9.10 8.98 -18.73
C ASN A 92 -8.32 8.06 -17.76
N VAL A 93 -8.30 6.75 -18.07
CA VAL A 93 -7.53 5.73 -17.33
C VAL A 93 -6.27 5.38 -18.08
N VAL A 94 -5.12 5.55 -17.42
CA VAL A 94 -3.82 5.09 -17.90
C VAL A 94 -3.53 3.71 -17.32
N SER A 95 -3.51 2.69 -18.18
CA SER A 95 -3.11 1.34 -17.79
C SER A 95 -1.59 1.17 -17.87
N VAL A 96 -0.94 0.92 -16.74
CA VAL A 96 0.50 0.69 -16.65
C VAL A 96 0.76 -0.78 -16.33
N HIS A 97 1.65 -1.41 -17.09
CA HIS A 97 1.96 -2.82 -16.96
C HIS A 97 3.37 -3.02 -16.39
N PRO A 98 3.59 -4.07 -15.58
CA PRO A 98 4.93 -4.44 -15.15
C PRO A 98 5.74 -4.96 -16.34
N LYS A 99 7.06 -4.70 -16.32
CA LYS A 99 7.99 -5.17 -17.37
C LYS A 99 8.15 -6.69 -17.44
N LYS A 100 7.83 -7.40 -16.34
CA LYS A 100 7.94 -8.86 -16.23
C LYS A 100 6.54 -9.45 -16.04
N SER A 101 6.28 -10.56 -16.73
CA SER A 101 5.06 -11.35 -16.51
C SER A 101 5.04 -11.96 -15.11
N PHE A 102 3.84 -12.21 -14.60
CA PHE A 102 3.62 -12.87 -13.30
C PHE A 102 4.45 -14.17 -13.16
N LEU A 103 4.37 -15.06 -14.15
CA LEU A 103 5.08 -16.35 -14.12
C LEU A 103 6.60 -16.16 -14.01
N ARG A 104 7.15 -15.18 -14.73
CA ARG A 104 8.59 -14.86 -14.65
C ARG A 104 8.96 -14.35 -13.27
N VAL A 105 8.13 -13.48 -12.67
CA VAL A 105 8.35 -12.98 -11.30
C VAL A 105 8.33 -14.11 -10.27
N VAL A 106 7.39 -15.05 -10.37
CA VAL A 106 7.32 -16.20 -9.46
C VAL A 106 8.55 -17.10 -9.58
N ARG A 107 9.00 -17.42 -10.80
CA ARG A 107 10.20 -18.25 -11.03
C ARG A 107 11.48 -17.58 -10.53
N GLU A 108 11.63 -16.28 -10.77
CA GLU A 108 12.85 -15.55 -10.41
C GLU A 108 12.89 -15.23 -8.91
N HIS A 109 11.79 -14.71 -8.35
CA HIS A 109 11.76 -14.11 -7.02
C HIS A 109 10.90 -14.86 -6.00
N GLY A 110 10.07 -15.81 -6.42
CA GLY A 110 9.13 -16.51 -5.55
C GLY A 110 7.84 -15.74 -5.30
N TRP A 111 7.01 -16.34 -4.44
CA TRP A 111 5.67 -15.84 -4.13
C TRP A 111 5.48 -15.61 -2.62
N PRO A 112 4.69 -14.61 -2.18
CA PRO A 112 4.41 -14.37 -0.77
C PRO A 112 3.39 -15.37 -0.22
N VAL A 113 3.84 -16.60 -0.01
CA VAL A 113 3.04 -17.67 0.62
C VAL A 113 2.70 -17.28 2.07
N VAL A 114 1.49 -17.63 2.51
CA VAL A 114 0.88 -17.23 3.81
C VAL A 114 0.59 -15.74 3.92
N SER A 115 1.62 -14.91 3.94
CA SER A 115 1.49 -13.46 4.03
C SER A 115 2.77 -12.78 3.57
N LYS A 116 2.67 -11.50 3.17
CA LYS A 116 3.86 -10.70 2.80
C LYS A 116 4.90 -10.64 3.92
N GLU A 117 4.44 -10.61 5.17
CA GLU A 117 5.31 -10.54 6.32
C GLU A 117 6.04 -11.86 6.56
N GLN A 118 5.31 -12.97 6.64
CA GLN A 118 5.93 -14.28 6.87
C GLN A 118 6.83 -14.68 5.69
N ALA A 119 6.42 -14.41 4.45
CA ALA A 119 7.27 -14.64 3.30
C ALA A 119 8.56 -13.80 3.32
N LYS A 120 8.51 -12.55 3.79
CA LYS A 120 9.71 -11.74 4.02
C LYS A 120 10.62 -12.37 5.07
N TYR A 121 10.06 -12.91 6.16
CA TYR A 121 10.84 -13.54 7.23
C TYR A 121 11.48 -14.84 6.77
N ILE A 122 10.75 -15.69 6.04
CA ILE A 122 11.28 -16.91 5.43
C ILE A 122 12.38 -16.58 4.44
N PHE A 123 12.18 -15.59 3.56
CA PHE A 123 13.21 -15.14 2.62
C PHE A 123 14.48 -14.68 3.33
N GLN A 124 14.34 -13.85 4.38
CA GLN A 124 15.46 -13.34 5.16
C GLN A 124 16.14 -14.42 6.00
N TYR A 125 15.42 -15.45 6.44
CA TYR A 125 16.02 -16.61 7.07
C TYR A 125 16.85 -17.40 6.05
N ARG A 126 16.29 -17.74 4.90
CA ARG A 126 17.00 -18.54 3.87
C ARG A 126 18.24 -17.87 3.30
N ASN A 127 18.23 -16.54 3.15
CA ASN A 127 19.26 -15.80 2.41
C ASN A 127 20.04 -14.79 3.27
N GLY A 128 19.75 -14.70 4.57
CA GLY A 128 20.35 -13.70 5.45
C GLY A 128 21.61 -14.18 6.18
N SER A 129 22.29 -13.22 6.83
CA SER A 129 23.39 -13.50 7.75
C SER A 129 22.95 -14.40 8.90
N ALA A 130 23.91 -15.01 9.62
CA ALA A 130 23.62 -15.83 10.80
C ALA A 130 22.76 -15.07 11.84
N LEU A 131 23.06 -13.77 12.05
CA LEU A 131 22.26 -12.91 12.91
C LEU A 131 20.82 -12.75 12.43
N MET A 132 20.61 -12.54 11.12
CA MET A 132 19.27 -12.41 10.55
C MET A 132 18.48 -13.71 10.63
N ARG A 133 19.13 -14.86 10.38
CA ARG A 133 18.56 -16.19 10.61
C ARG A 133 18.09 -16.36 12.04
N ARG A 134 18.96 -16.10 13.01
CA ARG A 134 18.63 -16.17 14.43
C ARG A 134 17.45 -15.28 14.79
N ARG A 135 17.45 -14.01 14.35
CA ARG A 135 16.34 -13.07 14.59
C ARG A 135 15.01 -13.56 14.02
N ARG A 136 15.01 -14.12 12.80
CA ARG A 136 13.78 -14.66 12.18
C ARG A 136 13.33 -15.98 12.77
N TRP A 137 14.21 -16.71 13.44
CA TRP A 137 13.86 -17.95 14.13
C TRP A 137 13.37 -17.71 15.56
N GLU A 138 14.16 -17.02 16.37
CA GLU A 138 13.94 -16.83 17.80
C GLU A 138 13.05 -15.63 18.10
N GLY A 139 13.09 -14.60 17.24
CA GLY A 139 12.56 -13.27 17.49
C GLY A 139 13.58 -12.31 18.07
N TYR A 140 13.21 -11.04 18.22
CA TYR A 140 14.04 -10.02 18.87
C TYR A 140 13.19 -9.10 19.76
N GLY A 141 13.83 -8.53 20.79
CA GLY A 141 13.18 -7.69 21.81
C GLY A 141 12.49 -8.50 22.91
N PRO A 142 11.89 -7.82 23.90
CA PRO A 142 11.30 -8.46 25.09
C PRO A 142 10.23 -9.52 24.74
N GLU A 143 9.42 -9.24 23.73
CA GLU A 143 8.33 -10.13 23.29
C GLU A 143 8.77 -11.19 22.28
N ARG A 144 10.04 -11.20 21.86
CA ARG A 144 10.55 -12.05 20.77
C ARG A 144 9.69 -11.96 19.49
N SER A 145 9.29 -10.74 19.15
CA SER A 145 8.48 -10.41 17.98
C SER A 145 9.29 -10.49 16.67
N TYR A 146 8.60 -10.35 15.53
CA TYR A 146 9.21 -10.31 14.19
C TYR A 146 9.91 -11.62 13.78
N ARG A 147 9.33 -12.76 14.11
CA ARG A 147 9.83 -14.09 13.75
C ARG A 147 8.87 -14.85 12.82
N ILE A 148 9.39 -15.91 12.20
CA ILE A 148 8.58 -16.89 11.51
C ILE A 148 7.71 -17.57 12.58
N ALA A 149 6.39 -17.51 12.40
CA ALA A 149 5.47 -18.15 13.33
C ALA A 149 5.71 -19.67 13.33
N ASN A 150 5.63 -20.31 14.49
CA ASN A 150 5.97 -21.72 14.64
C ASN A 150 5.26 -22.62 13.61
N LYS A 151 3.97 -22.38 13.38
CA LYS A 151 3.17 -23.12 12.39
C LYS A 151 3.63 -23.00 10.94
N TRP A 152 4.45 -22.00 10.60
CA TRP A 152 4.97 -21.77 9.24
C TRP A 152 6.44 -22.14 9.08
N ARG A 153 7.10 -22.67 10.12
CA ARG A 153 8.53 -23.01 10.06
C ARG A 153 8.83 -24.10 9.03
N PHE A 154 7.89 -25.01 8.78
CA PHE A 154 8.05 -26.03 7.73
C PHE A 154 8.27 -25.43 6.33
N LEU A 155 7.83 -24.19 6.09
CA LEU A 155 8.07 -23.49 4.82
C LEU A 155 9.52 -23.02 4.65
N VAL A 156 10.37 -23.13 5.67
CA VAL A 156 11.80 -22.85 5.56
C VAL A 156 12.50 -23.84 4.64
N ASP A 157 12.01 -25.07 4.54
CA ASP A 157 12.61 -26.13 3.71
C ASP A 157 11.80 -26.42 2.44
N ALA A 158 10.71 -25.68 2.20
CA ALA A 158 9.88 -25.83 1.00
C ALA A 158 10.71 -25.74 -0.31
N PRO A 159 10.46 -26.62 -1.31
CA PRO A 159 11.29 -26.74 -2.51
C PRO A 159 11.03 -25.64 -3.56
N PHE A 160 10.42 -24.53 -3.17
CA PHE A 160 10.11 -23.39 -4.03
C PHE A 160 10.48 -22.07 -3.36
N LYS A 161 10.66 -21.03 -4.18
CA LYS A 161 11.05 -19.69 -3.72
C LYS A 161 9.89 -19.00 -3.01
N ILE A 162 10.15 -18.48 -1.83
CA ILE A 162 9.19 -17.70 -1.03
C ILE A 162 9.81 -16.33 -0.79
N SER A 163 9.11 -15.27 -1.18
CA SER A 163 9.52 -13.90 -0.88
C SER A 163 8.36 -12.91 -0.97
N ASN A 164 8.55 -11.72 -0.44
CA ASN A 164 7.61 -10.60 -0.60
C ASN A 164 7.94 -9.71 -1.81
N TYR A 165 8.89 -10.10 -2.66
CA TYR A 165 9.45 -9.23 -3.70
C TYR A 165 8.54 -9.08 -4.93
N CYS A 166 7.56 -9.99 -5.13
CA CYS A 166 6.65 -9.92 -6.26
C CYS A 166 5.92 -8.57 -6.36
N CYS A 167 5.52 -7.98 -5.22
CA CYS A 167 4.85 -6.68 -5.18
C CYS A 167 5.79 -5.53 -5.60
N ALA A 168 7.09 -5.66 -5.35
CA ALA A 168 8.06 -4.65 -5.78
C ALA A 168 8.12 -4.58 -7.31
N VAL A 169 8.15 -5.74 -7.96
CA VAL A 169 8.24 -5.84 -9.44
C VAL A 169 6.90 -5.55 -10.10
N LEU A 170 5.82 -6.16 -9.62
CA LEU A 170 4.52 -6.11 -10.28
C LEU A 170 3.76 -4.82 -10.01
N LYS A 171 3.94 -4.20 -8.83
CA LYS A 171 3.14 -3.02 -8.42
C LYS A 171 3.96 -1.76 -8.24
N LYS A 172 5.03 -1.82 -7.45
CA LYS A 172 5.79 -0.61 -7.08
C LYS A 172 6.63 -0.08 -8.25
N ALA A 173 7.37 -0.94 -8.93
CA ALA A 173 8.21 -0.56 -10.06
C ALA A 173 7.43 0.14 -11.21
N PRO A 174 6.31 -0.40 -11.71
CA PRO A 174 5.54 0.29 -12.75
C PRO A 174 4.99 1.65 -12.29
N SER A 175 4.54 1.78 -11.04
CA SER A 175 4.12 3.08 -10.48
C SER A 175 5.29 4.07 -10.45
N GLN A 176 6.46 3.67 -9.95
CA GLN A 176 7.64 4.54 -9.92
C GLN A 176 8.12 4.96 -11.31
N ILE A 177 7.99 4.09 -12.31
CA ILE A 177 8.29 4.42 -13.71
C ILE A 177 7.32 5.49 -14.21
N TYR A 178 6.03 5.35 -13.91
CA TYR A 178 5.02 6.34 -14.28
C TYR A 178 5.26 7.70 -13.60
N ASP A 179 5.54 7.70 -12.29
CA ASP A 179 5.84 8.91 -11.52
C ASP A 179 7.05 9.65 -12.10
N LYS A 180 8.13 8.92 -12.43
CA LYS A 180 9.33 9.50 -13.02
C LYS A 180 9.10 10.04 -14.42
N ARG A 181 8.34 9.32 -15.25
CA ARG A 181 8.08 9.71 -16.65
C ARG A 181 7.17 10.92 -16.74
N THR A 182 6.20 11.05 -15.85
CA THR A 182 5.16 12.09 -15.94
C THR A 182 5.37 13.24 -14.97
N GLY A 183 6.24 13.09 -13.97
CA GLY A 183 6.37 14.02 -12.85
C GLY A 183 5.20 13.98 -11.85
N ARG A 184 4.10 13.30 -12.20
CA ARG A 184 2.86 13.30 -11.41
C ARG A 184 3.01 12.53 -10.10
N LYS A 185 2.23 12.94 -9.09
CA LYS A 185 2.22 12.32 -7.76
C LYS A 185 0.89 11.62 -7.42
N PRO A 186 0.95 10.44 -6.78
CA PRO A 186 -0.25 9.67 -6.50
C PRO A 186 -1.11 10.29 -5.39
N MET A 187 -2.42 10.22 -5.57
CA MET A 187 -3.41 10.20 -4.50
C MET A 187 -3.80 8.73 -4.24
N LEU A 188 -3.81 8.33 -2.96
CA LEU A 188 -4.05 6.94 -2.55
C LEU A 188 -5.28 6.83 -1.65
N GLY A 189 -6.22 5.95 -1.99
CA GLY A 189 -7.44 5.68 -1.21
C GLY A 189 -7.20 4.71 -0.05
N MET A 190 -6.23 4.98 0.82
CA MET A 190 -5.92 4.12 1.98
C MET A 190 -6.55 4.66 3.26
N LEU A 191 -7.14 3.77 4.05
CA LEU A 191 -7.79 4.09 5.31
C LEU A 191 -6.85 3.79 6.50
N ALA A 192 -7.00 4.55 7.58
CA ALA A 192 -6.25 4.33 8.81
C ALA A 192 -6.56 2.96 9.44
N GLU A 193 -7.77 2.44 9.23
CA GLU A 193 -8.23 1.17 9.79
C GLU A 193 -7.73 -0.08 9.05
N ASP A 194 -7.23 0.07 7.83
CA ASP A 194 -6.78 -1.05 6.99
C ASP A 194 -5.62 -1.86 7.61
N SER A 195 -4.86 -1.28 8.54
CA SER A 195 -3.84 -2.00 9.32
C SER A 195 -3.37 -1.23 10.54
N LYS A 196 -2.75 -1.93 11.50
CA LYS A 196 -2.06 -1.31 12.66
C LYS A 196 -1.01 -0.29 12.23
N LEU A 197 -0.28 -0.57 11.14
CA LEU A 197 0.75 0.31 10.60
C LEU A 197 0.14 1.61 10.05
N ARG A 198 -0.92 1.51 9.22
CA ARG A 198 -1.61 2.69 8.67
C ARG A 198 -2.22 3.54 9.77
N LYS A 199 -2.83 2.93 10.79
CA LYS A 199 -3.32 3.62 11.98
C LYS A 199 -2.21 4.38 12.70
N ALA A 200 -1.07 3.72 12.95
CA ALA A 200 0.07 4.35 13.61
C ALA A 200 0.64 5.52 12.80
N LEU A 201 0.81 5.37 11.48
CA LEU A 201 1.27 6.44 10.60
C LEU A 201 0.30 7.62 10.61
N TYR A 202 -1.00 7.37 10.54
CA TYR A 202 -2.01 8.41 10.61
C TYR A 202 -1.97 9.17 11.95
N VAL A 203 -1.83 8.47 13.07
CA VAL A 203 -1.71 9.09 14.39
C VAL A 203 -0.46 9.97 14.48
N MET A 204 0.64 9.57 13.84
CA MET A 204 1.91 10.33 13.88
C MET A 204 1.94 11.51 12.91
N HIS A 205 1.38 11.37 11.70
CA HIS A 205 1.57 12.32 10.59
C HIS A 205 0.27 12.97 10.10
N GLY A 206 -0.89 12.49 10.54
CA GLY A 206 -2.19 12.91 10.02
C GLY A 206 -2.54 12.33 8.64
N CYS A 207 -1.72 11.41 8.11
CA CYS A 207 -1.93 10.68 6.86
C CYS A 207 -1.34 9.26 6.94
N SER A 208 -1.79 8.37 6.04
CA SER A 208 -1.43 6.94 6.05
C SER A 208 -0.18 6.57 5.23
N THR A 209 0.60 7.55 4.77
CA THR A 209 1.80 7.40 3.92
C THR A 209 2.90 8.37 4.24
#